data_AF-A0A965U3Y6-F1
#
_entry.id   AF-A0A965U3Y6-F1
#
_cell.length_a   1.000
_cell.length_b   1.000
_cell.length_c   1.000
_cell.angle_alpha   90.00
_cell.angle_beta   90.00
_cell.angle_gamma   90.00
#
_symmetry.space_group_name_H-M   'P 1'
#
loop_
_entity.id
_entity.type
_entity.pdbx_description
1 polymer ?
#
loop_
_entity_poly.entity_id
_entity_poly.type
_entity_poly.pdbx_seq_one_letter_code
_entity_poly.pdbx_strand_id
1 'polypeptide(L)'
;MAQHRTVTETATRVAHNAEWARIPKTGETLEGLFRSQLFALIKNNTVKTAAIKQPGAARTGMRLIHLPSLRAWINQHAVAEGGEA
;
A
#
# COMPACT_ATOMS: atom_id res chain seq x y z
N MET A 1 -32.21 -16.28 -10.45
CA MET A 1 -31.18 -15.80 -11.40
C MET A 1 -30.55 -14.53 -10.82
N ALA A 2 -29.51 -14.67 -9.97
CA ALA A 2 -28.94 -13.54 -9.23
C ALA A 2 -27.91 -12.78 -10.09
N GLN A 3 -28.13 -11.47 -10.25
CA GLN A 3 -27.26 -10.55 -10.97
C GLN A 3 -26.00 -10.25 -10.13
N HIS A 4 -24.93 -11.04 -10.30
CA HIS A 4 -23.61 -10.79 -9.71
C HIS A 4 -22.63 -10.24 -10.75
N ARG A 5 -22.86 -9.03 -11.28
CA ARG A 5 -21.97 -8.49 -12.32
C ARG A 5 -21.74 -6.98 -12.29
N THR A 6 -21.49 -6.44 -11.09
CA THR A 6 -21.19 -5.01 -10.93
C THR A 6 -20.27 -4.72 -9.74
N VAL A 7 -19.06 -5.30 -9.70
CA VAL A 7 -18.06 -4.94 -8.66
C VAL A 7 -16.65 -4.72 -9.25
N THR A 8 -16.52 -4.39 -10.54
CA THR A 8 -15.18 -4.45 -11.19
C THR A 8 -14.55 -3.10 -11.58
N GLU A 9 -15.23 -1.96 -11.49
CA GLU A 9 -14.67 -0.71 -12.05
C GLU A 9 -14.90 0.55 -11.20
N THR A 10 -14.54 0.57 -9.91
CA THR A 10 -14.51 1.86 -9.18
C THR A 10 -13.54 1.92 -7.98
N ALA A 11 -12.48 1.11 -7.93
CA ALA A 11 -11.49 1.21 -6.84
C ALA A 11 -10.32 2.17 -7.13
N THR A 12 -10.26 2.77 -8.33
CA THR A 12 -9.11 3.57 -8.79
C THR A 12 -9.17 5.05 -8.45
N ARG A 13 -10.27 5.55 -7.86
CA ARG A 13 -10.25 6.86 -7.22
C ARG A 13 -9.66 6.67 -5.83
N VAL A 14 -8.34 6.79 -5.72
CA VAL A 14 -7.67 6.95 -4.42
C VAL A 14 -8.37 8.13 -3.75
N ALA A 15 -9.16 7.88 -2.69
CA ALA A 15 -9.80 8.95 -1.96
C ALA A 15 -8.69 9.92 -1.52
N HIS A 16 -8.90 11.22 -1.67
CA HIS A 16 -7.86 12.24 -1.41
C HIS A 16 -7.27 12.13 0.01
N ASN A 17 -8.00 11.50 0.93
CA ASN A 17 -7.59 11.23 2.31
C ASN A 17 -7.54 9.72 2.65
N ALA A 18 -7.35 8.85 1.66
CA ALA A 18 -7.20 7.42 1.93
C ALA A 18 -5.92 7.19 2.76
N GLU A 19 -6.07 6.81 4.02
CA GLU A 19 -4.91 6.49 4.89
C GLU A 19 -4.29 5.12 4.58
N TRP A 20 -5.02 4.27 3.85
CA TRP A 20 -4.64 2.91 3.55
C TRP A 20 -4.64 2.67 2.04
N ALA A 21 -3.52 2.17 1.53
CA ALA A 21 -3.37 1.79 0.14
C ALA A 21 -3.17 0.27 0.02
N ARG A 22 -3.72 -0.31 -1.05
CA ARG A 22 -3.45 -1.71 -1.38
C ARG A 22 -2.00 -1.85 -1.85
N ILE A 23 -1.36 -2.99 -1.57
CA ILE A 23 -0.08 -3.33 -2.20
C ILE A 23 -0.26 -3.28 -3.74
N PRO A 24 0.61 -2.55 -4.46
CA PRO A 24 0.53 -2.42 -5.92
C PRO A 24 0.68 -3.78 -6.59
N LYS A 25 0.07 -3.93 -7.78
CA LYS A 25 0.28 -5.12 -8.62
C LYS A 25 1.68 -5.09 -9.24
N THR A 26 2.06 -6.18 -9.89
CA THR A 26 3.29 -6.23 -10.69
C THR A 26 3.22 -5.15 -11.78
N GLY A 27 4.25 -4.29 -11.85
CA GLY A 27 4.30 -3.17 -12.79
C GLY A 27 3.72 -1.86 -12.26
N GLU A 28 3.06 -1.87 -11.10
CA GLU A 28 2.57 -0.65 -10.43
C GLU A 28 3.52 -0.24 -9.29
N THR A 29 3.49 1.03 -8.93
CA THR A 29 4.26 1.61 -7.82
C THR A 29 3.34 2.28 -6.81
N LEU A 30 3.77 2.34 -5.56
CA LEU A 30 3.09 3.11 -4.50
C LEU A 30 4.09 4.11 -3.91
N GLU A 31 3.79 5.41 -4.00
CA GLU A 31 4.71 6.48 -3.56
C GLU A 31 6.11 6.34 -4.20
N GLY A 32 6.17 5.88 -5.45
CA GLY A 32 7.42 5.62 -6.19
C GLY A 32 8.12 4.29 -5.85
N LEU A 33 7.65 3.55 -4.84
CA LEU A 33 8.25 2.28 -4.43
C LEU A 33 7.65 1.08 -5.15
N PHE A 34 8.52 0.14 -5.52
CA PHE A 34 8.13 -1.14 -6.09
C PHE A 34 7.62 -2.11 -5.01
N ARG A 35 6.83 -3.08 -5.46
CA ARG A 35 6.25 -4.13 -4.62
C ARG A 35 7.30 -4.88 -3.77
N SER A 36 8.49 -5.16 -4.31
CA SER A 36 9.58 -5.83 -3.59
C SER A 36 10.10 -5.01 -2.42
N GLN A 37 10.28 -3.70 -2.61
CA GLN A 37 10.71 -2.77 -1.57
C GLN A 37 9.66 -2.65 -0.46
N LEU A 38 8.39 -2.54 -0.83
CA LEU A 38 7.28 -2.51 0.14
C LEU A 38 7.23 -3.80 0.97
N PHE A 39 7.46 -4.98 0.35
CA PHE A 39 7.54 -6.23 1.11
C PHE A 39 8.74 -6.30 2.06
N ALA A 40 9.87 -5.70 1.71
CA ALA A 40 11.01 -5.59 2.63
C ALA A 40 10.66 -4.72 3.85
N LEU A 41 9.99 -3.59 3.64
CA LEU A 41 9.52 -2.72 4.74
C LEU A 41 8.53 -3.45 5.65
N ILE A 42 7.61 -4.23 5.07
CA ILE A 42 6.67 -5.07 5.81
C ILE A 42 7.41 -6.11 6.64
N LYS A 43 8.37 -6.80 6.03
CA LYS A 43 9.16 -7.85 6.71
C LYS A 43 9.94 -7.28 7.90
N ASN A 44 10.42 -6.05 7.77
CA ASN A 44 11.22 -5.37 8.79
C ASN A 44 10.37 -4.59 9.81
N ASN A 45 9.03 -4.65 9.72
CA ASN A 45 8.10 -3.89 10.58
C ASN A 45 8.36 -2.37 10.61
N THR A 46 8.93 -1.80 9.54
CA THR A 46 9.26 -0.35 9.49
C THR A 46 8.05 0.52 9.14
N VAL A 47 7.01 -0.05 8.52
CA VAL A 47 5.79 0.65 8.11
C VAL A 47 4.57 -0.11 8.62
N LYS A 48 3.56 0.63 9.09
CA LYS A 48 2.31 0.05 9.59
C LYS A 48 1.55 -0.61 8.45
N THR A 49 1.18 -1.88 8.63
CA THR A 49 0.42 -2.64 7.63
C THR A 49 -0.73 -3.42 8.24
N ALA A 50 -1.72 -3.72 7.42
CA ALA A 50 -2.88 -4.51 7.80
C ALA A 50 -3.03 -5.70 6.85
N ALA A 51 -3.14 -6.89 7.42
CA ALA A 51 -3.44 -8.13 6.71
C ALA A 51 -4.93 -8.44 6.90
N ILE A 52 -5.75 -8.07 5.91
CA ILE A 52 -7.19 -8.33 5.97
C ILE A 52 -7.45 -9.76 5.49
N LYS A 53 -8.01 -10.56 6.40
CA LYS A 53 -8.48 -11.92 6.14
C LYS A 53 -10.00 -11.92 6.14
N GLN A 54 -10.62 -12.63 5.21
CA GLN A 54 -12.05 -12.93 5.33
C GLN A 54 -12.24 -13.92 6.50
N PRO A 55 -13.29 -13.77 7.32
CA PRO A 55 -13.64 -14.77 8.33
C PRO A 55 -13.77 -16.16 7.68
N GLY A 56 -13.09 -17.16 8.24
CA GLY A 56 -13.06 -18.53 7.70
C GLY A 56 -12.05 -18.78 6.57
N ALA A 57 -11.35 -17.77 6.06
CA ALA A 57 -10.32 -17.96 5.04
C ALA A 57 -8.95 -18.31 5.67
N ALA A 58 -8.34 -19.40 5.18
CA ALA A 58 -7.03 -19.85 5.64
C ALA A 58 -5.88 -18.88 5.29
N ARG A 59 -6.04 -18.02 4.27
CA ARG A 59 -5.00 -17.13 3.77
C ARG A 59 -5.43 -15.66 3.81
N THR A 60 -4.45 -14.78 3.97
CA THR A 60 -4.65 -13.33 3.85
C THR A 60 -5.05 -12.97 2.43
N GLY A 61 -6.26 -12.47 2.26
CA GLY A 61 -6.81 -12.07 0.97
C GLY A 61 -6.29 -10.70 0.49
N MET A 62 -6.02 -9.78 1.42
CA MET A 62 -5.59 -8.42 1.09
C MET A 62 -4.55 -7.91 2.08
N ARG A 63 -3.50 -7.26 1.57
CA ARG A 63 -2.57 -6.48 2.40
C ARG A 63 -2.71 -5.01 2.06
N LEU A 64 -2.84 -4.21 3.10
CA LEU A 64 -2.90 -2.75 3.04
C LEU A 64 -1.66 -2.17 3.73
N ILE A 65 -1.19 -1.05 3.18
CA ILE A 65 -0.09 -0.25 3.69
C ILE A 65 -0.68 1.07 4.17
N HIS A 66 -0.28 1.49 5.36
CA HIS A 66 -0.68 2.78 5.91
C HIS A 66 0.18 3.89 5.30
N LEU A 67 -0.43 4.74 4.47
CA LEU A 67 0.25 5.79 3.72
C LEU A 67 0.96 6.82 4.61
N PRO A 68 0.38 7.33 5.71
CA PRO A 68 1.07 8.28 6.57
C PRO A 68 2.38 7.73 7.15
N SER A 69 2.41 6.46 7.56
CA SER A 69 3.65 5.84 8.05
C SER A 69 4.66 5.59 6.94
N LEU A 70 4.20 5.27 5.72
CA LEU A 70 5.08 5.11 4.57
C LEU A 70 5.76 6.44 4.21
N ARG A 71 4.98 7.52 4.12
CA ARG A 71 5.49 8.87 3.86
C ARG A 71 6.40 9.36 4.97
N ALA A 72 6.09 9.09 6.24
CA ALA A 72 6.98 9.40 7.35
C ALA A 72 8.32 8.67 7.23
N TRP A 73 8.31 7.38 6.86
CA TRP A 73 9.53 6.62 6.61
C TRP A 73 10.33 7.21 5.43
N ILE A 74 9.66 7.56 4.33
CA ILE A 74 10.29 8.23 3.18
C ILE A 74 10.94 9.53 3.63
N ASN A 75 10.23 10.39 4.35
CA ASN A 75 10.75 11.68 4.81
C ASN A 75 11.97 11.54 5.74
N GLN A 76 12.06 10.47 6.53
CA GLN A 76 13.23 10.21 7.37
C GLN A 76 14.46 9.75 6.58
N HIS A 77 14.25 9.11 5.43
CA HIS A 77 15.31 8.56 4.59
C HIS A 77 15.56 9.39 3.32
N ALA A 78 14.74 10.42 3.08
CA ALA A 78 14.95 11.40 2.05
C ALA A 78 16.20 12.20 2.41
N VAL A 79 17.30 11.87 1.73
CA VAL A 79 18.49 12.72 1.77
C VAL A 79 18.13 13.98 0.99
N ALA A 80 18.30 15.14 1.63
CA ALA A 80 18.19 16.41 0.93
C ALA A 80 19.33 16.49 -0.10
N GLU A 81 19.08 16.15 -1.36
CA GLU A 81 20.02 16.35 -2.46
C GLU A 81 20.10 17.84 -2.87
N GLY A 82 20.34 18.73 -1.90
CA GLY A 82 20.29 20.18 -2.11
C GLY A 82 20.96 20.99 -1.01
N GLY A 83 22.12 20.54 -0.53
CA GLY A 83 22.99 21.27 0.40
C GLY A 83 24.35 21.58 -0.20
N GLU A 84 24.39 22.24 -1.35
CA GLU A 84 25.55 23.03 -1.78
C GLU A 84 25.28 24.51 -1.46
N ALA A 85 26.01 25.03 -0.46
CA ALA A 85 26.58 26.38 -0.31
C ALA A 85 26.81 26.69 1.17
#